data_AF-A0AA39FKN5-F1
#
_entry.id   AF-A0AA39FKN5-F1
#
_cell.length_a   1.000
_cell.length_b   1.000
_cell.length_c   1.000
_cell.angle_alpha   90.00
_cell.angle_beta   90.00
_cell.angle_gamma   90.00
#
_symmetry.space_group_name_H-M   'P 1'
#
loop_
_entity.id
_entity.type
_entity.pdbx_description
1 polymer ?
#
loop_
_entity_poly.entity_id
_entity_poly.type
_entity_poly.pdbx_seq_one_letter_code
_entity_poly.pdbx_strand_id
1 'polypeptide(L)'
;MCDTIIGTCFSMCPKKERLLREREGLLNRLEIDESTKHLKYPKADPAKIIKCYKRSSAGVLVDEPSELRPGPVLLLTLKYLFTKVLTRKDVNWSAIYEFTFDRIRAIRQDMIVQRLDVAMNIMLLEPIVRFHIYAAERMCEKPPSEFVSKFNEQHLLECLKVLLVMYDKRDIDDKSRNDYAMVMEKFSRLTMYDYRAQIEALYVLNYLGNETALDRGLSLPAKYKNTPEVKKALKISLAWHMNNYIRVCREISQLSPLFAMAALSNLRCIRRSALQIMSSGYNCKNNPYNMIDLQNILLYNDMEKISNDCALYGIKFDNDNIYFQKTQFNAVNVLAHPEKHLSDSALDELLPDILFN
;
A
#
# COMPACT_ATOMS: atom_id res chain seq x y z
N MET A 1 -21.68 -14.04 -26.37
CA MET A 1 -20.30 -13.53 -26.30
C MET A 1 -20.43 -12.03 -26.03
N CYS A 2 -19.92 -11.54 -24.91
CA CYS A 2 -19.99 -10.11 -24.59
C CYS A 2 -18.65 -9.54 -25.05
N ASP A 3 -18.64 -8.80 -26.15
CA ASP A 3 -17.43 -8.32 -26.81
C ASP A 3 -16.55 -7.53 -25.83
N THR A 4 -15.31 -7.98 -25.67
CA THR A 4 -14.32 -7.29 -24.83
C THR A 4 -13.88 -6.04 -25.56
N ILE A 5 -14.09 -4.86 -24.95
CA ILE A 5 -13.61 -3.60 -25.50
C ILE A 5 -12.09 -3.52 -25.38
N ILE A 6 -11.40 -3.20 -26.48
CA ILE A 6 -9.96 -3.00 -26.51
C ILE A 6 -9.68 -1.51 -26.73
N GLY A 7 -8.90 -0.92 -25.83
CA GLY A 7 -8.46 0.46 -25.95
C GLY A 7 -7.52 0.69 -27.12
N THR A 8 -7.66 1.84 -27.76
CA THR A 8 -6.84 2.28 -28.91
C THR A 8 -6.06 3.57 -28.61
N CYS A 9 -6.04 4.00 -27.35
CA CYS A 9 -5.16 5.09 -26.91
C CYS A 9 -3.73 4.59 -26.68
N PHE A 10 -2.85 4.78 -27.65
CA PHE A 10 -1.42 4.41 -27.55
C PHE A 10 -0.54 5.45 -26.84
N SER A 11 -1.15 6.35 -26.07
CA SER A 11 -0.47 7.37 -25.26
C SER A 11 -0.89 7.25 -23.80
N MET A 12 -0.12 7.82 -22.87
CA MET A 12 -0.47 7.79 -21.44
C MET A 12 -1.75 8.59 -21.11
N CYS A 13 -2.18 9.48 -22.01
CA CYS A 13 -3.42 10.25 -21.92
C CYS A 13 -4.12 10.33 -23.30
N PRO A 14 -5.45 10.12 -23.38
CA PRO A 14 -6.22 10.35 -24.60
C PRO A 14 -6.10 11.78 -25.13
N LYS A 15 -6.07 11.91 -26.47
CA LYS A 15 -5.94 13.22 -27.13
C LYS A 15 -7.06 14.17 -26.75
N LYS A 16 -8.31 13.68 -26.65
CA LYS A 16 -9.47 14.51 -26.28
C LYS A 16 -9.30 15.07 -24.87
N GLU A 17 -8.90 14.24 -23.90
CA GLU A 17 -8.64 14.70 -22.54
C GLU A 17 -7.48 15.68 -22.46
N ARG A 18 -6.36 15.43 -23.15
CA ARG A 18 -5.23 16.36 -23.18
C ARG A 18 -5.64 17.75 -23.66
N LEU A 19 -6.32 17.81 -24.81
CA LEU A 19 -6.76 19.08 -25.39
C LEU A 19 -7.76 19.81 -24.49
N LEU A 20 -8.67 19.07 -23.84
CA LEU A 20 -9.59 19.62 -22.85
C LEU A 20 -8.81 20.25 -21.69
N ARG A 21 -7.86 19.53 -21.08
CA ARG A 21 -7.13 20.04 -19.91
C ARG A 21 -6.19 21.20 -20.23
N GLU A 22 -5.62 21.24 -21.43
CA GLU A 22 -4.90 22.42 -21.93
C GLU A 22 -5.83 23.65 -22.06
N ARG A 23 -7.03 23.47 -22.62
CA ARG A 23 -7.99 24.55 -22.85
C ARG A 23 -8.57 25.10 -21.55
N GLU A 24 -8.89 24.22 -20.60
CA GLU A 24 -9.54 24.57 -19.33
C GLU A 24 -8.54 24.91 -18.21
N GLY A 25 -7.22 24.86 -18.47
CA GLY A 25 -6.20 25.15 -17.45
C GLY A 25 -6.13 24.10 -16.32
N LEU A 26 -6.43 22.83 -16.63
CA LEU A 26 -6.53 21.73 -15.67
C LEU A 26 -5.29 20.82 -15.67
N LEU A 27 -4.17 21.29 -16.21
CA LEU A 27 -2.91 20.54 -16.20
C LEU A 27 -2.29 20.54 -14.81
N ASN A 28 -1.86 19.38 -14.34
CA ASN A 28 -1.00 19.32 -13.16
C ASN A 28 0.41 19.81 -13.54
N ARG A 29 1.11 20.46 -12.62
CA ARG A 29 2.52 20.90 -12.82
C ARG A 29 3.46 19.79 -13.28
N LEU A 30 3.16 18.53 -12.94
CA LEU A 30 3.94 17.37 -13.33
C LEU A 30 3.77 16.98 -14.81
N GLU A 31 2.76 17.54 -15.49
CA GLU A 31 2.39 17.22 -16.87
C GLU A 31 2.74 18.34 -17.85
N ILE A 32 3.17 19.50 -17.35
CA ILE A 32 3.45 20.70 -18.14
C ILE A 32 4.77 20.53 -18.91
N ASP A 33 4.76 20.99 -20.16
CA ASP A 33 5.96 21.27 -20.93
C ASP A 33 6.64 22.51 -20.35
N GLU A 34 7.85 22.33 -19.82
CA GLU A 34 8.61 23.40 -19.15
C GLU A 34 8.84 24.60 -20.08
N SER A 35 8.95 24.40 -21.40
CA SER A 35 9.13 25.50 -22.37
C SER A 35 7.91 26.43 -22.44
N THR A 36 6.75 25.96 -22.01
CA THR A 36 5.47 26.68 -22.08
C THR A 36 4.94 27.11 -20.71
N LYS A 37 5.65 26.79 -19.62
CA LYS A 37 5.21 27.01 -18.24
C LYS A 37 4.90 28.47 -17.89
N HIS A 38 5.55 29.41 -18.56
CA HIS A 38 5.35 30.85 -18.36
C HIS A 38 4.14 31.41 -19.11
N LEU A 39 3.53 30.63 -20.00
CA LEU A 39 2.36 31.05 -20.76
C LEU A 39 1.12 31.04 -19.87
N LYS A 40 0.14 31.91 -20.17
CA LYS A 40 -1.17 31.94 -19.50
C LYS A 40 -1.89 30.58 -19.59
N TYR A 41 -1.71 29.87 -20.69
CA TYR A 41 -2.21 28.51 -20.92
C TYR A 41 -1.04 27.61 -21.32
N PRO A 42 -0.34 27.01 -20.35
CA PRO A 42 0.77 26.11 -20.65
C PRO A 42 0.27 24.88 -21.42
N LYS A 43 1.18 24.28 -22.17
CA LYS A 43 0.91 23.06 -22.93
C LYS A 43 1.31 21.83 -22.15
N ALA A 44 0.61 20.74 -22.41
CA ALA A 44 0.96 19.44 -21.87
C ALA A 44 2.18 18.89 -22.61
N ASP A 45 3.14 18.37 -21.87
CA ASP A 45 4.20 17.55 -22.44
C ASP A 45 3.59 16.17 -22.78
N PRO A 46 3.56 15.77 -24.07
CA PRO A 46 3.00 14.48 -24.48
C PRO A 46 3.65 13.26 -23.80
N ALA A 47 4.89 13.41 -23.32
CA ALA A 47 5.61 12.36 -22.60
C ALA A 47 5.37 12.36 -21.08
N LYS A 48 4.67 13.37 -20.53
CA LYS A 48 4.38 13.46 -19.08
C LYS A 48 2.90 13.42 -18.74
N ILE A 49 2.01 13.82 -19.66
CA ILE A 49 0.58 13.87 -19.39
C ILE A 49 -0.02 12.46 -19.28
N ILE A 50 -0.80 12.24 -18.22
CA ILE A 50 -1.43 10.94 -17.93
C ILE A 50 -2.92 11.13 -17.73
N LYS A 51 -3.73 10.20 -18.26
CA LYS A 51 -5.19 10.16 -18.08
C LYS A 51 -5.59 10.35 -16.61
N CYS A 52 -6.44 11.33 -16.31
CA CYS A 52 -7.00 11.55 -14.97
C CYS A 52 -8.07 10.50 -14.65
N TYR A 53 -8.23 10.17 -13.37
CA TYR A 53 -9.35 9.34 -12.94
C TYR A 53 -10.67 10.10 -13.10
N LYS A 54 -11.67 9.46 -13.71
CA LYS A 54 -13.03 10.02 -13.83
C LYS A 54 -13.98 9.22 -12.96
N ARG A 55 -14.72 9.89 -12.08
CA ARG A 55 -15.81 9.23 -11.34
C ARG A 55 -16.87 8.81 -12.36
N SER A 56 -17.30 7.56 -12.31
CA SER A 56 -18.44 7.09 -13.11
C SER A 56 -19.64 7.97 -12.79
N SER A 57 -20.04 8.81 -13.75
CA SER A 57 -21.26 9.62 -13.64
C SER A 57 -22.40 8.79 -14.21
N ALA A 58 -23.53 8.73 -13.50
CA ALA A 58 -24.71 8.02 -13.98
C ALA A 58 -25.08 8.57 -15.38
N GLY A 59 -25.16 7.69 -16.38
CA GLY A 59 -25.57 8.03 -17.75
C GLY A 59 -24.47 8.22 -18.79
N VAL A 60 -23.17 8.10 -18.45
CA VAL A 60 -22.11 8.08 -19.46
C VAL A 60 -22.06 6.71 -20.13
N LEU A 61 -22.55 6.66 -21.38
CA LEU A 61 -22.46 5.53 -22.29
C LEU A 61 -21.00 5.16 -22.55
N VAL A 62 -20.71 3.85 -22.47
CA VAL A 62 -19.54 3.10 -22.97
C VAL A 62 -18.32 3.95 -23.35
N ASP A 63 -17.23 3.84 -22.58
CA ASP A 63 -15.97 4.48 -22.92
C ASP A 63 -15.55 4.14 -24.36
N GLU A 64 -15.45 5.16 -25.21
CA GLU A 64 -14.98 5.01 -26.59
C GLU A 64 -13.59 4.35 -26.60
N PRO A 65 -13.29 3.39 -27.49
CA PRO A 65 -11.99 2.73 -27.54
C PRO A 65 -10.80 3.71 -27.53
N SER A 66 -10.92 4.88 -28.18
CA SER A 66 -9.86 5.90 -28.23
C SER A 66 -9.59 6.58 -26.89
N GLU A 67 -10.50 6.47 -25.93
CA GLU A 67 -10.35 7.01 -24.58
C GLU A 67 -9.80 5.97 -23.58
N LEU A 68 -9.65 4.71 -24.00
CA LEU A 68 -9.09 3.62 -23.20
C LEU A 68 -7.67 3.29 -23.64
N ARG A 69 -6.76 3.13 -22.67
CA ARG A 69 -5.39 2.71 -22.92
C ARG A 69 -5.29 1.18 -22.86
N PRO A 70 -4.76 0.50 -23.88
CA PRO A 70 -4.60 -0.95 -23.84
C PRO A 70 -3.58 -1.38 -22.79
N GLY A 71 -3.64 -2.64 -22.35
CA GLY A 71 -2.81 -3.22 -21.29
C GLY A 71 -1.31 -2.84 -21.35
N PRO A 72 -0.61 -2.98 -22.49
CA PRO A 72 0.79 -2.59 -22.60
C PRO A 72 1.04 -1.10 -22.31
N VAL A 73 0.13 -0.21 -22.70
CA VAL A 73 0.23 1.23 -22.43
C VAL A 73 -0.03 1.53 -20.96
N LEU A 74 -0.92 0.80 -20.30
CA LEU A 74 -1.13 0.89 -18.86
C LEU A 74 0.14 0.52 -18.08
N LEU A 75 0.82 -0.56 -18.49
CA LEU A 75 2.06 -0.99 -17.86
C LEU A 75 3.19 0.04 -18.06
N LEU A 76 3.33 0.58 -19.28
CA LEU A 76 4.26 1.67 -19.57
C LEU A 76 3.96 2.92 -18.73
N THR A 77 2.69 3.28 -18.58
CA THR A 77 2.25 4.42 -17.77
C THR A 77 2.62 4.21 -16.30
N LEU A 78 2.37 3.01 -15.77
CA LEU A 78 2.70 2.67 -14.39
C LEU A 78 4.23 2.73 -14.16
N LYS A 79 5.01 2.20 -15.10
CA LYS A 79 6.48 2.29 -15.06
C LYS A 79 6.95 3.74 -15.08
N TYR A 80 6.33 4.62 -15.89
CA TYR A 80 6.65 6.04 -15.90
C TYR A 80 6.36 6.69 -14.54
N LEU A 81 5.17 6.46 -13.95
CA LEU A 81 4.83 6.96 -12.62
C LEU A 81 5.91 6.56 -11.61
N PHE A 82 6.32 5.29 -11.63
CA PHE A 82 7.20 4.75 -10.58
C PHE A 82 8.67 5.09 -10.76
N THR A 83 9.13 5.27 -12.01
CA THR A 83 10.54 5.57 -12.29
C THR A 83 10.82 7.06 -12.48
N LYS A 84 9.84 7.86 -12.90
CA LYS A 84 10.02 9.28 -13.26
C LYS A 84 9.26 10.24 -12.36
N VAL A 85 8.12 9.83 -11.79
CA VAL A 85 7.31 10.72 -10.94
C VAL A 85 7.63 10.52 -9.46
N LEU A 86 7.60 9.28 -8.97
CA LEU A 86 7.86 8.98 -7.56
C LEU A 86 9.29 9.33 -7.09
N THR A 87 10.24 9.37 -8.03
CA THR A 87 11.66 9.66 -7.77
C THR A 87 12.01 11.15 -7.79
N ARG A 88 11.04 12.03 -8.09
CA ARG A 88 11.27 13.48 -8.13
C ARG A 88 11.63 14.04 -6.76
N LYS A 89 12.63 14.93 -6.75
CA LYS A 89 13.09 15.64 -5.54
C LYS A 89 12.71 17.11 -5.51
N ASP A 90 12.31 17.65 -6.65
CA ASP A 90 11.95 19.05 -6.84
C ASP A 90 10.47 19.34 -6.51
N VAL A 91 9.74 18.32 -6.04
CA VAL A 91 8.32 18.41 -5.73
C VAL A 91 8.05 17.77 -4.37
N ASN A 92 7.23 18.43 -3.55
CA ASN A 92 6.78 17.89 -2.28
C ASN A 92 6.05 16.55 -2.49
N TRP A 93 6.40 15.56 -1.67
CA TRP A 93 5.91 14.19 -1.86
C TRP A 93 4.38 14.06 -1.71
N SER A 94 3.72 14.90 -0.91
CA SER A 94 2.25 14.93 -0.81
C SER A 94 1.59 15.20 -2.16
N ALA A 95 2.16 16.10 -2.97
CA ALA A 95 1.67 16.35 -4.31
C ALA A 95 2.03 15.23 -5.31
N ILE A 96 3.17 14.57 -5.11
CA ILE A 96 3.56 13.38 -5.88
C ILE A 96 2.57 12.24 -5.61
N TYR A 97 2.22 12.02 -4.35
CA TYR A 97 1.21 11.05 -3.93
C TYR A 97 -0.14 11.34 -4.54
N GLU A 98 -0.66 12.55 -4.37
CA GLU A 98 -1.98 12.94 -4.88
C GLU A 98 -2.09 12.69 -6.39
N PHE A 99 -1.08 13.13 -7.15
CA PHE A 99 -1.00 12.89 -8.57
C PHE A 99 -0.94 11.39 -8.89
N THR A 100 -0.02 10.65 -8.27
CA THR A 100 0.20 9.24 -8.58
C THR A 100 -1.01 8.39 -8.23
N PHE A 101 -1.62 8.65 -7.08
CA PHE A 101 -2.82 7.99 -6.60
C PHE A 101 -4.00 8.19 -7.56
N ASP A 102 -4.24 9.41 -8.06
CA ASP A 102 -5.24 9.68 -9.08
C ASP A 102 -4.97 8.90 -10.38
N ARG A 103 -3.72 8.96 -10.89
CA ARG A 103 -3.37 8.30 -12.15
C ARG A 103 -3.41 6.77 -12.05
N ILE A 104 -3.06 6.19 -10.90
CA ILE A 104 -3.26 4.75 -10.63
C ILE A 104 -4.74 4.38 -10.67
N ARG A 105 -5.63 5.22 -10.13
CA ARG A 105 -7.08 4.96 -10.22
C ARG A 105 -7.58 5.01 -11.66
N ALA A 106 -7.05 5.90 -12.50
CA ALA A 106 -7.35 5.92 -13.93
C ALA A 106 -6.84 4.66 -14.65
N ILE A 107 -5.64 4.17 -14.29
CA ILE A 107 -5.10 2.90 -14.79
C ILE A 107 -6.04 1.74 -14.42
N ARG A 108 -6.42 1.65 -13.15
CA ARG A 108 -7.34 0.62 -12.65
C ARG A 108 -8.72 0.70 -13.31
N GLN A 109 -9.22 1.90 -13.60
CA GLN A 109 -10.47 2.09 -14.33
C GLN A 109 -10.38 1.48 -15.74
N ASP A 110 -9.32 1.77 -16.49
CA ASP A 110 -9.08 1.20 -17.82
C ASP A 110 -8.93 -0.33 -17.76
N MET A 111 -8.30 -0.87 -16.71
CA MET A 111 -8.18 -2.32 -16.49
C MET A 111 -9.55 -2.99 -16.35
N ILE A 112 -10.44 -2.41 -15.54
CA ILE A 112 -11.76 -2.96 -15.25
C ILE A 112 -12.66 -2.89 -16.48
N VAL A 113 -12.68 -1.74 -17.18
CA VAL A 113 -13.52 -1.53 -18.37
C VAL A 113 -13.15 -2.51 -19.48
N GLN A 114 -11.86 -2.72 -19.73
CA GLN A 114 -11.36 -3.62 -20.77
C GLN A 114 -11.33 -5.09 -20.35
N ARG A 115 -11.64 -5.41 -19.08
CA ARG A 115 -11.60 -6.79 -18.54
C ARG A 115 -10.30 -7.51 -18.88
N LEU A 116 -9.17 -6.88 -18.58
CA LEU A 116 -7.84 -7.42 -18.91
C LEU A 116 -7.66 -8.85 -18.39
N ASP A 117 -6.81 -9.61 -19.06
CA ASP A 117 -6.51 -10.99 -18.67
C ASP A 117 -5.80 -11.10 -17.32
N VAL A 118 -5.70 -12.33 -16.82
CA VAL A 118 -5.10 -12.66 -15.52
C VAL A 118 -3.65 -12.17 -15.40
N ALA A 119 -2.84 -12.37 -16.45
CA ALA A 119 -1.42 -12.04 -16.41
C ALA A 119 -1.22 -10.52 -16.34
N MET A 120 -1.95 -9.76 -17.17
CA MET A 120 -1.87 -8.30 -17.18
C MET A 120 -2.39 -7.69 -15.88
N ASN A 121 -3.43 -8.25 -15.26
CA ASN A 121 -3.86 -7.80 -13.93
C ASN A 121 -2.76 -7.99 -12.89
N ILE A 122 -2.09 -9.15 -12.87
CA ILE A 122 -1.00 -9.43 -11.92
C ILE A 122 0.13 -8.42 -12.10
N MET A 123 0.61 -8.23 -13.35
CA MET A 123 1.70 -7.31 -13.67
C MET A 123 1.44 -5.86 -13.24
N LEU A 124 0.19 -5.41 -13.31
CA LEU A 124 -0.19 -4.06 -12.92
C LEU A 124 -0.42 -3.95 -11.41
N LEU A 125 -1.05 -4.94 -10.79
CA LEU A 125 -1.48 -4.84 -9.39
C LEU A 125 -0.36 -5.09 -8.39
N GLU A 126 0.60 -5.97 -8.68
CA GLU A 126 1.77 -6.21 -7.80
C GLU A 126 2.49 -4.89 -7.43
N PRO A 127 2.98 -4.09 -8.38
CA PRO A 127 3.62 -2.82 -8.08
C PRO A 127 2.66 -1.80 -7.42
N ILE A 128 1.36 -1.78 -7.80
CA ILE A 128 0.37 -0.88 -7.17
C ILE A 128 0.19 -1.20 -5.68
N VAL A 129 0.14 -2.48 -5.30
CA VAL A 129 0.05 -2.91 -3.90
C VAL A 129 1.26 -2.43 -3.11
N ARG A 130 2.47 -2.63 -3.64
CA ARG A 130 3.71 -2.17 -3.00
C ARG A 130 3.75 -0.66 -2.84
N PHE A 131 3.30 0.10 -3.84
CA PHE A 131 3.16 1.55 -3.75
C PHE A 131 2.25 1.99 -2.60
N HIS A 132 1.08 1.36 -2.43
CA HIS A 132 0.18 1.76 -1.36
C HIS A 132 0.75 1.45 0.03
N ILE A 133 1.47 0.34 0.20
CA ILE A 133 2.18 -0.01 1.45
C ILE A 133 3.27 1.02 1.73
N TYR A 134 4.08 1.33 0.72
CA TYR A 134 5.11 2.37 0.80
C TYR A 134 4.54 3.74 1.17
N ALA A 135 3.46 4.15 0.51
CA ALA A 135 2.81 5.44 0.73
C ALA A 135 2.24 5.55 2.14
N ALA A 136 1.72 4.45 2.70
CA ALA A 136 1.22 4.41 4.08
C ALA A 136 2.33 4.77 5.07
N GLU A 137 3.50 4.15 4.95
CA GLU A 137 4.65 4.46 5.80
C GLU A 137 5.14 5.91 5.59
N ARG A 138 5.30 6.31 4.32
CA ARG A 138 5.88 7.61 3.99
C ARG A 138 5.04 8.80 4.48
N MET A 139 3.72 8.63 4.52
CA MET A 139 2.75 9.70 4.75
C MET A 139 1.98 9.59 6.07
N CYS A 140 2.23 8.56 6.89
CA CYS A 140 1.40 8.28 8.07
C CYS A 140 1.29 9.45 9.07
N GLU A 141 2.29 10.33 9.12
CA GLU A 141 2.30 11.51 9.99
C GLU A 141 1.83 12.81 9.32
N LYS A 142 1.48 12.76 8.03
CA LYS A 142 0.94 13.93 7.33
C LYS A 142 -0.48 14.24 7.80
N PRO A 143 -0.87 15.53 7.82
CA PRO A 143 -2.22 15.91 8.21
C PRO A 143 -3.25 15.38 7.20
N PRO A 144 -4.53 15.22 7.61
CA PRO A 144 -5.60 14.75 6.72
C PRO A 144 -5.84 15.61 5.47
N SER A 145 -5.42 16.88 5.48
CA SER A 145 -5.45 17.77 4.31
C SER A 145 -4.49 17.34 3.20
N GLU A 146 -3.43 16.61 3.54
CA GLU A 146 -2.42 16.10 2.60
C GLU A 146 -2.54 14.59 2.38
N PHE A 147 -2.93 13.82 3.40
CA PHE A 147 -3.04 12.37 3.32
C PHE A 147 -4.14 11.81 4.20
N VAL A 148 -5.11 11.13 3.56
CA VAL A 148 -6.17 10.41 4.26
C VAL A 148 -5.83 8.92 4.25
N SER A 149 -5.23 8.41 5.33
CA SER A 149 -4.78 7.01 5.46
C SER A 149 -5.86 6.00 5.07
N LYS A 150 -7.12 6.23 5.50
CA LYS A 150 -8.25 5.35 5.19
C LYS A 150 -8.49 5.18 3.68
N PHE A 151 -8.26 6.22 2.87
CA PHE A 151 -8.39 6.10 1.42
C PHE A 151 -7.27 5.25 0.83
N ASN A 152 -6.04 5.43 1.31
CA ASN A 152 -4.92 4.59 0.90
C ASN A 152 -5.15 3.10 1.27
N GLU A 153 -5.59 2.84 2.50
CA GLU A 153 -5.93 1.50 3.02
C GLU A 153 -7.05 0.85 2.21
N GLN A 154 -8.12 1.59 1.90
CA GLN A 154 -9.21 1.08 1.08
C GLN A 154 -8.71 0.66 -0.32
N HIS A 155 -7.94 1.53 -0.98
CA HIS A 155 -7.43 1.21 -2.31
C HIS A 155 -6.41 0.07 -2.30
N LEU A 156 -5.59 -0.04 -1.26
CA LEU A 156 -4.71 -1.19 -1.02
C LEU A 156 -5.51 -2.49 -0.91
N LEU A 157 -6.56 -2.51 -0.09
CA LEU A 157 -7.41 -3.69 0.11
C LEU A 157 -8.09 -4.12 -1.19
N GLU A 158 -8.64 -3.16 -1.95
CA GLU A 158 -9.26 -3.44 -3.24
C GLU A 158 -8.27 -4.05 -4.23
N CYS A 159 -7.06 -3.50 -4.34
CA CYS A 159 -6.01 -4.05 -5.19
C CYS A 159 -5.59 -5.45 -4.75
N LEU A 160 -5.37 -5.66 -3.45
CA LEU A 160 -5.01 -6.96 -2.88
C LEU A 160 -6.09 -8.00 -3.17
N LYS A 161 -7.37 -7.70 -2.90
CA LYS A 161 -8.47 -8.64 -3.18
C LYS A 161 -8.49 -9.10 -4.64
N VAL A 162 -8.35 -8.16 -5.58
CA VAL A 162 -8.34 -8.52 -7.00
C VAL A 162 -7.09 -9.35 -7.34
N LEU A 163 -5.91 -8.92 -6.89
CA LEU A 163 -4.65 -9.61 -7.16
C LEU A 163 -4.64 -11.05 -6.63
N LEU A 164 -5.12 -11.25 -5.40
CA LEU A 164 -5.24 -12.56 -4.78
C LEU A 164 -6.17 -13.50 -5.57
N VAL A 165 -7.30 -12.98 -6.07
CA VAL A 165 -8.20 -13.73 -6.96
C VAL A 165 -7.52 -14.07 -8.29
N MET A 166 -6.71 -13.16 -8.85
CA MET A 166 -5.98 -13.43 -10.10
C MET A 166 -4.92 -14.52 -9.91
N TYR A 167 -4.23 -14.54 -8.77
CA TYR A 167 -3.34 -15.65 -8.44
C TYR A 167 -4.07 -16.99 -8.31
N ASP A 168 -5.25 -17.00 -7.69
CA ASP A 168 -6.05 -18.22 -7.57
C ASP A 168 -6.51 -18.72 -8.95
N LYS A 169 -6.95 -17.81 -9.84
CA LYS A 169 -7.28 -18.15 -11.24
C LYS A 169 -6.07 -18.71 -12.00
N ARG A 170 -4.90 -18.07 -11.90
CA ARG A 170 -3.66 -18.54 -12.53
C ARG A 170 -3.33 -19.97 -12.11
N ASP A 171 -3.46 -20.29 -10.82
CA ASP A 171 -3.20 -21.64 -10.30
C ASP A 171 -4.24 -22.68 -10.77
N ILE A 172 -5.49 -22.28 -11.00
CA ILE A 172 -6.53 -23.15 -11.58
C ILE A 172 -6.23 -23.41 -13.06
N ASP A 173 -5.94 -22.35 -13.82
CA ASP A 173 -5.62 -22.44 -15.24
C ASP A 173 -4.40 -23.34 -15.48
N ASP A 174 -3.36 -23.20 -14.66
CA ASP A 174 -2.14 -24.00 -14.75
C ASP A 174 -2.38 -25.50 -14.49
N LYS A 175 -3.33 -25.84 -13.60
CA LYS A 175 -3.72 -27.25 -13.36
C LYS A 175 -4.54 -27.86 -14.49
N SER A 176 -5.17 -27.03 -15.31
CA SER A 176 -6.07 -27.46 -16.40
C SER A 176 -5.37 -27.63 -17.76
N ARG A 177 -4.10 -27.22 -17.87
CA ARG A 177 -3.34 -27.18 -19.13
C ARG A 177 -2.53 -28.46 -19.36
N ASN A 178 -2.44 -28.87 -20.63
CA ASN A 178 -1.73 -30.07 -21.10
C ASN A 178 -0.23 -29.80 -21.34
N ASP A 179 0.63 -30.82 -21.16
CA ASP A 179 2.08 -30.67 -20.95
C ASP A 179 2.88 -29.97 -22.08
N TYR A 180 2.47 -30.05 -23.34
CA TYR A 180 3.22 -29.47 -24.48
C TYR A 180 3.11 -27.94 -24.60
N ALA A 181 1.95 -27.35 -24.28
CA ALA A 181 1.77 -25.90 -24.27
C ALA A 181 2.51 -25.25 -23.07
N MET A 182 2.68 -26.02 -21.99
CA MET A 182 3.37 -25.59 -20.78
C MET A 182 4.84 -25.26 -21.05
N VAL A 183 5.55 -25.97 -21.92
CA VAL A 183 7.00 -25.77 -22.15
C VAL A 183 7.31 -24.43 -22.82
N MET A 184 6.54 -24.03 -23.84
CA MET A 184 6.75 -22.77 -24.58
C MET A 184 6.36 -21.54 -23.77
N GLU A 185 5.29 -21.62 -22.97
CA GLU A 185 4.88 -20.54 -22.09
C GLU A 185 5.74 -20.46 -20.82
N LYS A 186 6.26 -21.60 -20.32
CA LYS A 186 7.24 -21.62 -19.22
C LYS A 186 8.53 -20.91 -19.60
N PHE A 187 8.93 -20.91 -20.87
CA PHE A 187 10.01 -20.05 -21.38
C PHE A 187 9.68 -18.55 -21.33
N SER A 188 8.41 -18.18 -21.58
CA SER A 188 7.91 -16.81 -21.43
C SER A 188 7.67 -16.41 -19.97
N ARG A 189 7.42 -17.37 -19.07
CA ARG A 189 7.25 -17.18 -17.62
C ARG A 189 8.55 -17.27 -16.82
N LEU A 190 9.60 -17.87 -17.39
CA LEU A 190 10.96 -17.88 -16.84
C LEU A 190 11.54 -16.46 -16.69
N THR A 191 10.91 -15.46 -17.33
CA THR A 191 11.25 -14.04 -17.21
C THR A 191 10.33 -13.26 -16.26
N MET A 192 9.32 -13.90 -15.66
CA MET A 192 8.43 -13.30 -14.66
C MET A 192 8.70 -13.89 -13.29
N TYR A 193 9.21 -13.08 -12.37
CA TYR A 193 9.33 -13.44 -10.96
C TYR A 193 7.94 -13.75 -10.36
N ASP A 194 7.77 -14.90 -9.70
CA ASP A 194 6.53 -15.24 -9.01
C ASP A 194 6.48 -14.56 -7.63
N TYR A 195 5.92 -13.35 -7.59
CA TYR A 195 5.79 -12.58 -6.36
C TYR A 195 4.61 -12.99 -5.49
N ARG A 196 3.90 -14.08 -5.82
CA ARG A 196 2.72 -14.50 -5.07
C ARG A 196 3.00 -14.67 -3.57
N ALA A 197 4.07 -15.39 -3.20
CA ALA A 197 4.40 -15.59 -1.80
C ALA A 197 4.65 -14.27 -1.05
N GLN A 198 5.31 -13.31 -1.71
CA GLN A 198 5.54 -11.97 -1.19
C GLN A 198 4.21 -11.24 -0.96
N ILE A 199 3.32 -11.21 -1.96
CA ILE A 199 2.01 -10.54 -1.85
C ILE A 199 1.11 -11.19 -0.79
N GLU A 200 1.10 -12.52 -0.70
CA GLU A 200 0.33 -13.25 0.33
C GLU A 200 0.84 -12.90 1.73
N ALA A 201 2.17 -12.85 1.93
CA ALA A 201 2.76 -12.40 3.18
C ALA A 201 2.42 -10.94 3.50
N LEU A 202 2.46 -10.04 2.49
CA LEU A 202 2.06 -8.64 2.67
C LEU A 202 0.58 -8.52 3.04
N TYR A 203 -0.31 -9.33 2.47
CA TYR A 203 -1.72 -9.35 2.86
C TYR A 203 -1.88 -9.73 4.33
N VAL A 204 -1.25 -10.82 4.77
CA VAL A 204 -1.30 -11.24 6.18
C VAL A 204 -0.74 -10.17 7.12
N LEU A 205 0.37 -9.52 6.74
CA LEU A 205 1.02 -8.49 7.56
C LEU A 205 0.26 -7.15 7.60
N ASN A 206 -0.44 -6.77 6.53
CA ASN A 206 -1.27 -5.55 6.55
C ASN A 206 -2.52 -5.73 7.42
N TYR A 207 -3.04 -6.96 7.53
CA TYR A 207 -4.27 -7.26 8.28
C TYR A 207 -3.99 -8.24 9.43
N LEU A 208 -3.03 -7.91 10.30
CA LEU A 208 -2.65 -8.78 11.41
C LEU A 208 -3.85 -9.12 12.29
N GLY A 209 -4.03 -10.41 12.58
CA GLY A 209 -5.12 -10.91 13.43
C GLY A 209 -6.51 -10.87 12.79
N ASN A 210 -6.64 -10.41 11.55
CA ASN A 210 -7.87 -10.60 10.80
C ASN A 210 -8.02 -12.09 10.43
N GLU A 211 -9.16 -12.68 10.80
CA GLU A 211 -9.44 -14.11 10.59
C GLU A 211 -9.36 -14.49 9.11
N THR A 212 -9.95 -13.69 8.21
CA THR A 212 -9.91 -13.96 6.77
C THR A 212 -8.49 -13.93 6.19
N ALA A 213 -7.65 -13.00 6.66
CA ALA A 213 -6.26 -12.94 6.23
C ALA A 213 -5.44 -14.13 6.74
N LEU A 214 -5.63 -14.49 8.01
CA LEU A 214 -4.97 -15.64 8.63
C LEU A 214 -5.37 -16.96 7.96
N ASP A 215 -6.68 -17.18 7.78
CA ASP A 215 -7.23 -18.37 7.13
C ASP A 215 -6.68 -18.52 5.72
N ARG A 216 -6.66 -17.44 4.93
CA ARG A 216 -6.07 -17.46 3.60
C ARG A 216 -4.62 -17.94 3.64
N GLY A 217 -3.79 -17.35 4.50
CA GLY A 217 -2.39 -17.73 4.61
C GLY A 217 -2.19 -19.20 5.04
N LEU A 218 -3.04 -19.71 5.94
CA LEU A 218 -3.00 -21.12 6.39
C LEU A 218 -3.47 -22.11 5.31
N SER A 219 -4.45 -21.70 4.49
CA SER A 219 -5.01 -22.49 3.39
C SER A 219 -4.15 -22.50 2.12
N LEU A 220 -3.05 -21.72 2.06
CA LEU A 220 -2.18 -21.70 0.89
C LEU A 220 -1.58 -23.07 0.55
N PRO A 221 -1.36 -23.36 -0.76
CA PRO A 221 -0.58 -24.51 -1.19
C PRO A 221 0.81 -24.54 -0.53
N ALA A 222 1.31 -25.75 -0.25
CA ALA A 222 2.58 -25.94 0.46
C ALA A 222 3.75 -25.20 -0.18
N LYS A 223 3.80 -25.08 -1.52
CA LYS A 223 4.83 -24.32 -2.26
C LYS A 223 4.92 -22.85 -1.83
N TYR A 224 3.81 -22.22 -1.48
CA TYR A 224 3.76 -20.82 -1.05
C TYR A 224 3.78 -20.71 0.48
N LYS A 225 2.99 -21.54 1.17
CA LYS A 225 2.91 -21.54 2.63
C LYS A 225 4.26 -21.80 3.30
N ASN A 226 5.12 -22.61 2.69
CA ASN A 226 6.41 -22.96 3.27
C ASN A 226 7.54 -21.96 3.01
N THR A 227 7.28 -20.91 2.24
CA THR A 227 8.24 -19.83 2.01
C THR A 227 8.56 -19.08 3.31
N PRO A 228 9.81 -18.59 3.48
CA PRO A 228 10.20 -17.85 4.69
C PRO A 228 9.28 -16.65 4.98
N GLU A 229 8.87 -15.93 3.95
CA GLU A 229 8.06 -14.72 4.02
C GLU A 229 6.68 -15.02 4.60
N VAL A 230 5.97 -16.01 4.03
CA VAL A 230 4.63 -16.40 4.48
C VAL A 230 4.68 -17.03 5.88
N LYS A 231 5.67 -17.89 6.16
CA LYS A 231 5.85 -18.45 7.50
C LYS A 231 6.05 -17.36 8.56
N LYS A 232 6.86 -16.34 8.26
CA LYS A 232 7.11 -15.24 9.18
C LYS A 232 5.86 -14.38 9.37
N ALA A 233 5.14 -14.07 8.30
CA ALA A 233 3.86 -13.35 8.38
C ALA A 233 2.82 -14.08 9.24
N LEU A 234 2.64 -15.39 9.02
CA LEU A 234 1.73 -16.22 9.83
C LEU A 234 2.16 -16.28 11.30
N LYS A 235 3.45 -16.42 11.58
CA LYS A 235 4.00 -16.42 12.95
C LYS A 235 3.67 -15.11 13.68
N ILE A 236 3.79 -13.97 13.01
CA ILE A 236 3.46 -12.66 13.57
C ILE A 236 1.95 -12.53 13.79
N SER A 237 1.13 -12.90 12.81
CA SER A 237 -0.33 -12.83 12.90
C SER A 237 -0.89 -13.73 14.02
N LEU A 238 -0.35 -14.95 14.18
CA LEU A 238 -0.72 -15.85 15.29
C LEU A 238 -0.28 -15.30 16.65
N ALA A 239 0.93 -14.72 16.76
CA ALA A 239 1.38 -14.09 17.99
C ALA A 239 0.46 -12.93 18.40
N TRP A 240 0.00 -12.16 17.42
CA TRP A 240 -0.97 -11.09 17.63
C TRP A 240 -2.33 -11.62 18.08
N HIS A 241 -2.85 -12.68 17.45
CA HIS A 241 -4.09 -13.34 17.86
C HIS A 241 -4.03 -13.86 19.31
N MET A 242 -2.83 -14.25 19.79
CA MET A 242 -2.58 -14.67 21.17
C MET A 242 -2.29 -13.50 22.14
N ASN A 243 -2.52 -12.25 21.74
CA ASN A 243 -2.20 -11.04 22.50
C ASN A 243 -0.73 -10.90 22.93
N ASN A 244 0.20 -11.55 22.23
CA ASN A 244 1.62 -11.51 22.52
C ASN A 244 2.31 -10.36 21.78
N TYR A 245 1.98 -9.12 22.17
CA TYR A 245 2.50 -7.90 21.53
C TYR A 245 4.03 -7.80 21.59
N ILE A 246 4.68 -8.33 22.63
CA ILE A 246 6.15 -8.36 22.76
C ILE A 246 6.74 -9.18 21.62
N ARG A 247 6.22 -10.39 21.39
CA ARG A 247 6.67 -11.24 20.28
C ARG A 247 6.37 -10.60 18.94
N VAL A 248 5.20 -9.98 18.76
CA VAL A 248 4.84 -9.28 17.52
C VAL A 248 5.90 -8.22 17.19
N CYS A 249 6.17 -7.30 18.12
CA CYS A 249 7.11 -6.20 17.90
C CYS A 249 8.54 -6.71 17.65
N ARG A 250 9.00 -7.70 18.41
CA ARG A 250 10.32 -8.33 18.20
C ARG A 250 10.46 -8.98 16.82
N GLU A 251 9.40 -9.57 16.28
CA GLU A 251 9.44 -10.21 14.97
C GLU A 251 9.31 -9.18 13.83
N ILE A 252 8.55 -8.09 14.04
CA ILE A 252 8.45 -6.96 13.12
C ILE A 252 9.82 -6.30 12.89
N SER A 253 10.60 -6.09 13.95
CA SER A 253 11.93 -5.48 13.84
C SER A 253 12.95 -6.30 13.05
N GLN A 254 12.64 -7.57 12.75
CA GLN A 254 13.48 -8.46 11.96
C GLN A 254 12.95 -8.66 10.53
N LEU A 255 11.89 -7.96 10.12
CA LEU A 255 11.36 -8.03 8.76
C LEU A 255 12.24 -7.22 7.80
N SER A 256 12.26 -7.62 6.54
CA SER A 256 12.82 -6.74 5.50
C SER A 256 11.90 -5.51 5.32
N PRO A 257 12.41 -4.40 4.77
CA PRO A 257 11.71 -3.12 4.83
C PRO A 257 10.28 -3.14 4.27
N LEU A 258 10.03 -3.84 3.15
CA LEU A 258 8.69 -3.94 2.57
C LEU A 258 7.68 -4.64 3.51
N PHE A 259 8.08 -5.76 4.10
CA PHE A 259 7.26 -6.49 5.05
C PHE A 259 7.11 -5.73 6.38
N ALA A 260 8.16 -5.03 6.81
CA ALA A 260 8.12 -4.19 8.00
C ALA A 260 7.06 -3.08 7.85
N MET A 261 7.07 -2.32 6.75
CA MET A 261 6.05 -1.27 6.50
C MET A 261 4.62 -1.82 6.50
N ALA A 262 4.41 -2.99 5.89
CA ALA A 262 3.10 -3.66 5.94
C ALA A 262 2.66 -3.95 7.38
N ALA A 263 3.56 -4.48 8.21
CA ALA A 263 3.27 -4.80 9.61
C ALA A 263 3.10 -3.55 10.49
N LEU A 264 3.92 -2.52 10.27
CA LEU A 264 3.93 -1.26 11.02
C LEU A 264 2.62 -0.48 10.90
N SER A 265 1.86 -0.68 9.81
CA SER A 265 0.50 -0.13 9.66
C SER A 265 -0.45 -0.53 10.81
N ASN A 266 -0.18 -1.66 11.49
CA ASN A 266 -0.96 -2.16 12.62
C ASN A 266 -0.47 -1.63 13.97
N LEU A 267 0.67 -0.93 14.02
CA LEU A 267 1.34 -0.60 15.28
C LEU A 267 0.51 0.29 16.18
N ARG A 268 -0.34 1.15 15.60
CA ARG A 268 -1.28 1.99 16.34
C ARG A 268 -2.28 1.17 17.15
N CYS A 269 -2.75 0.06 16.58
CA CYS A 269 -3.65 -0.88 17.24
C CYS A 269 -2.88 -1.74 18.26
N ILE A 270 -1.67 -2.18 17.90
CA ILE A 270 -0.79 -2.98 18.77
C ILE A 270 -0.46 -2.20 20.05
N ARG A 271 -0.01 -0.94 19.93
CA ARG A 271 0.31 -0.07 21.07
C ARG A 271 -0.89 0.17 21.96
N ARG A 272 -2.04 0.50 21.38
CA ARG A 272 -3.30 0.65 22.13
C ARG A 272 -3.63 -0.60 22.95
N SER A 273 -3.58 -1.77 22.32
CA SER A 273 -3.87 -3.04 22.99
C SER A 273 -2.84 -3.37 24.07
N ALA A 274 -1.55 -3.17 23.77
CA ALA A 274 -0.47 -3.39 24.71
C ALA A 274 -0.62 -2.50 25.95
N LEU A 275 -0.86 -1.20 25.78
CA LEU A 275 -1.08 -0.26 26.89
C LEU A 275 -2.30 -0.64 27.74
N GLN A 276 -3.37 -1.16 27.12
CA GLN A 276 -4.54 -1.66 27.83
C GLN A 276 -4.20 -2.91 28.67
N ILE A 277 -3.50 -3.88 28.08
CA ILE A 277 -3.04 -5.10 28.77
C ILE A 277 -2.11 -4.73 29.92
N MET A 278 -1.14 -3.85 29.68
CA MET A 278 -0.18 -3.37 30.69
C MET A 278 -0.87 -2.59 31.80
N SER A 279 -1.89 -1.79 31.49
CA SER A 279 -2.72 -1.11 32.51
C SER A 279 -3.39 -2.07 33.48
N SER A 280 -3.68 -3.30 33.03
CA SER A 280 -4.22 -4.36 33.88
C SER A 280 -3.12 -5.18 34.57
N GLY A 281 -2.04 -5.52 33.86
CA GLY A 281 -0.98 -6.40 34.35
C GLY A 281 0.03 -5.73 35.29
N TYR A 282 0.34 -4.46 35.06
CA TYR A 282 1.26 -3.65 35.87
C TYR A 282 0.52 -2.63 36.76
N ASN A 283 -0.73 -2.93 37.13
CA ASN A 283 -1.60 -2.03 37.90
C ASN A 283 -1.04 -1.73 39.30
N CYS A 284 -0.17 -0.72 39.42
CA CYS A 284 0.49 -0.34 40.66
C CYS A 284 0.72 1.17 40.72
N LYS A 285 0.36 1.80 41.84
CA LYS A 285 0.54 3.24 42.04
C LYS A 285 1.97 3.63 42.40
N ASN A 286 2.69 2.73 43.05
CA ASN A 286 3.98 3.03 43.70
C ASN A 286 5.18 2.41 42.98
N ASN A 287 4.95 1.53 42.01
CA ASN A 287 6.01 0.90 41.23
C ASN A 287 5.86 1.33 39.76
N PRO A 288 6.59 2.36 39.32
CA PRO A 288 6.53 2.81 37.93
C PRO A 288 7.11 1.77 36.98
N TYR A 289 6.59 1.77 35.76
CA TYR A 289 7.16 1.06 34.63
C TYR A 289 8.15 1.98 33.90
N ASN A 290 9.31 1.46 33.54
CA ASN A 290 10.35 2.23 32.87
C ASN A 290 9.94 2.54 31.41
N MET A 291 9.97 3.81 31.03
CA MET A 291 9.55 4.26 29.71
C MET A 291 10.48 3.77 28.58
N ILE A 292 11.77 3.58 28.86
CA ILE A 292 12.76 3.06 27.90
C ILE A 292 12.47 1.59 27.56
N ASP A 293 12.08 0.78 28.55
CA ASP A 293 11.65 -0.59 28.31
C ASP A 293 10.41 -0.62 27.40
N LEU A 294 9.46 0.29 27.64
CA LEU A 294 8.26 0.41 26.81
C LEU A 294 8.60 0.85 25.38
N GLN A 295 9.51 1.81 25.22
CA GLN A 295 10.00 2.29 23.93
C GLN A 295 10.52 1.12 23.09
N ASN A 296 11.42 0.32 23.68
CA ASN A 296 12.03 -0.83 23.02
C ASN A 296 11.02 -1.93 22.69
N ILE A 297 10.09 -2.22 23.62
CA ILE A 297 9.11 -3.29 23.45
C ILE A 297 8.06 -2.94 22.38
N LEU A 298 7.64 -1.68 22.30
CA LEU A 298 6.56 -1.22 21.41
C LEU A 298 7.03 -0.44 20.18
N LEU A 299 8.34 -0.47 19.92
CA LEU A 299 8.99 0.12 18.75
C LEU A 299 8.71 1.62 18.61
N TYR A 300 8.68 2.38 19.69
CA TYR A 300 8.62 3.84 19.58
C TYR A 300 9.99 4.38 19.17
N ASN A 301 10.03 5.31 18.23
CA ASN A 301 11.27 6.02 17.88
C ASN A 301 11.46 7.25 18.76
N ASP A 302 10.36 7.82 19.27
CA ASP A 302 10.38 9.03 20.07
C ASP A 302 9.64 8.83 21.41
N MET A 303 10.27 9.29 22.49
CA MET A 303 9.70 9.29 23.83
C MET A 303 8.50 10.24 23.93
N GLU A 304 8.48 11.33 23.17
CA GLU A 304 7.35 12.26 23.13
C GLU A 304 6.08 11.56 22.63
N LYS A 305 6.20 10.62 21.69
CA LYS A 305 5.07 9.81 21.19
C LYS A 305 4.50 8.91 22.28
N ILE A 306 5.36 8.36 23.15
CA ILE A 306 4.92 7.57 24.30
C ILE A 306 4.12 8.44 25.26
N SER A 307 4.62 9.64 25.58
CA SER A 307 3.91 10.61 26.43
C SER A 307 2.56 11.01 25.84
N ASN A 308 2.51 11.26 24.53
CA ASN A 308 1.27 11.60 23.83
C ASN A 308 0.25 10.46 23.85
N ASP A 309 0.68 9.21 23.65
CA ASP A 309 -0.19 8.04 23.76
C ASP A 309 -0.61 7.77 25.21
N CYS A 310 0.28 7.95 26.19
CA CYS A 310 -0.09 7.86 27.60
C CYS A 310 -1.17 8.89 27.96
N ALA A 311 -1.00 10.15 27.55
CA ALA A 311 -2.00 11.20 27.74
C ALA A 311 -3.33 10.86 27.04
N LEU A 312 -3.28 10.36 25.81
CA LEU A 312 -4.46 9.93 25.03
C LEU A 312 -5.30 8.87 25.77
N TYR A 313 -4.62 7.95 26.47
CA TYR A 313 -5.24 6.84 27.18
C TYR A 313 -5.40 7.09 28.69
N GLY A 314 -5.12 8.30 29.18
CA GLY A 314 -5.27 8.65 30.60
C GLY A 314 -4.27 7.97 31.54
N ILE A 315 -3.14 7.51 30.99
CA ILE A 315 -2.04 6.89 31.75
C ILE A 315 -1.13 8.01 32.27
N LYS A 316 -0.87 7.99 33.59
CA LYS A 316 0.01 8.98 34.22
C LYS A 316 1.47 8.64 33.95
N PHE A 317 2.29 9.66 33.73
CA PHE A 317 3.73 9.53 33.55
C PHE A 317 4.46 10.74 34.16
N ASP A 318 5.71 10.55 34.54
CA ASP A 318 6.63 11.60 35.00
C ASP A 318 8.08 11.21 34.65
N ASN A 319 8.85 12.12 34.07
CA ASN A 319 10.18 11.84 33.53
C ASN A 319 10.17 10.54 32.71
N ASP A 320 10.94 9.52 33.13
CA ASP A 320 11.04 8.20 32.48
C ASP A 320 10.13 7.12 33.10
N ASN A 321 9.13 7.51 33.89
CA ASN A 321 8.28 6.60 34.65
C ASN A 321 6.83 6.64 34.17
N ILE A 322 6.21 5.46 34.03
CA ILE A 322 4.82 5.28 33.64
C ILE A 322 4.06 4.56 34.75
N TYR A 323 2.89 5.09 35.13
CA TYR A 323 2.07 4.56 36.21
C TYR A 323 0.78 3.95 35.65
N PHE A 324 0.82 2.64 35.46
CA PHE A 324 -0.31 1.88 34.95
C PHE A 324 -1.41 1.71 36.00
N GLN A 325 -2.64 2.08 35.65
CA GLN A 325 -3.83 1.91 36.49
C GLN A 325 -5.03 1.46 35.65
N LYS A 326 -5.54 0.26 35.92
CA LYS A 326 -6.64 -0.34 35.15
C LYS A 326 -7.88 0.55 35.07
N THR A 327 -8.22 1.23 36.16
CA THR A 327 -9.44 2.05 36.26
C THR A 327 -9.33 3.41 35.55
N GLN A 328 -8.12 3.85 35.20
CA GLN A 328 -7.89 5.14 34.54
C GLN A 328 -7.74 5.01 33.02
N PHE A 329 -7.59 3.80 32.51
CA PHE A 329 -7.38 3.58 31.08
C PHE A 329 -8.61 4.03 30.27
N ASN A 330 -8.42 5.05 29.43
CA ASN A 330 -9.46 5.56 28.55
C ASN A 330 -9.60 4.68 27.30
N ALA A 331 -10.65 3.86 27.27
CA ALA A 331 -10.92 2.97 26.14
C ALA A 331 -11.70 3.63 24.98
N VAL A 332 -12.05 4.92 25.06
CA VAL A 332 -12.83 5.64 24.03
C VAL A 332 -12.04 5.74 22.72
N ASN A 333 -10.74 6.05 22.80
CA ASN A 333 -9.88 6.10 21.63
C ASN A 333 -9.47 4.69 21.19
N VAL A 334 -9.59 4.41 19.90
CA VAL A 334 -9.40 3.06 19.33
C VAL A 334 -7.98 2.85 18.80
N LEU A 335 -7.26 3.94 18.47
CA LEU A 335 -5.93 3.90 17.85
C LEU A 335 -4.98 4.88 18.51
N ALA A 336 -3.74 4.45 18.70
CA ALA A 336 -2.64 5.30 19.14
C ALA A 336 -2.28 6.34 18.06
N HIS A 337 -1.39 7.28 18.37
CA HIS A 337 -0.91 8.25 17.40
C HIS A 337 -0.11 7.56 16.28
N PRO A 338 -0.18 8.06 15.04
CA PRO A 338 0.70 7.60 13.98
C PRO A 338 2.15 7.99 14.27
N GLU A 339 3.06 7.13 13.84
CA GLU A 339 4.49 7.37 13.92
C GLU A 339 5.18 6.77 12.71
N LYS A 340 6.00 7.57 12.05
CA LYS A 340 6.81 7.14 10.92
C LYS A 340 8.07 6.47 11.44
N HIS A 341 8.39 5.30 10.90
CA HIS A 341 9.50 4.45 11.33
C HIS A 341 10.71 4.49 10.42
N LEU A 342 10.49 4.75 9.14
CA LEU A 342 11.57 4.90 8.17
C LEU A 342 11.74 6.38 7.81
N SER A 343 12.97 6.88 7.85
CA SER A 343 13.27 8.25 7.41
C SER A 343 12.95 8.41 5.92
N ASP A 344 12.70 9.65 5.47
CA ASP A 344 12.48 9.92 4.04
C ASP A 344 13.69 9.50 3.19
N SER A 345 14.92 9.64 3.70
CA SER A 345 16.13 9.20 3.00
C SER A 345 16.17 7.68 2.84
N ALA A 346 15.88 6.91 3.90
CA ALA A 346 15.81 5.46 3.83
C ALA A 346 14.71 4.99 2.88
N LEU A 347 13.53 5.64 2.93
CA LEU A 347 12.42 5.37 2.01
C LEU A 347 12.76 5.73 0.56
N ASP A 348 13.56 6.76 0.33
CA ASP A 348 14.01 7.15 -1.01
C ASP A 348 14.98 6.10 -1.60
N GLU A 349 15.90 5.57 -0.78
CA GLU A 349 16.84 4.53 -1.17
C GLU A 349 16.15 3.20 -1.46
N LEU A 350 15.12 2.86 -0.68
CA LEU A 350 14.37 1.62 -0.84
C LEU A 350 13.35 1.67 -1.98
N LEU A 351 13.01 2.86 -2.49
CA LEU A 351 11.93 3.05 -3.47
C LEU A 351 12.10 2.19 -4.73
N PRO A 352 13.28 2.09 -5.38
CA PRO A 352 13.45 1.20 -6.53
C PRO A 352 13.20 -0.26 -6.19
N ASP A 353 13.76 -0.74 -5.07
CA ASP A 353 13.61 -2.14 -4.66
C ASP A 353 12.16 -2.46 -4.29
N ILE A 354 11.49 -1.57 -3.58
CA ILE A 354 10.09 -1.76 -3.17
C ILE A 354 9.14 -1.77 -4.37
N LEU A 355 9.40 -0.99 -5.42
CA LEU A 355 8.49 -0.89 -6.54
C LEU A 355 8.72 -1.96 -7.61
N PHE A 356 9.94 -2.47 -7.72
CA PHE A 356 10.35 -3.34 -8.82
C PHE A 356 10.82 -4.75 -8.41
N ASN A 357 11.03 -5.03 -7.12
CA ASN A 357 11.47 -6.33 -6.60
C ASN A 357 10.48 -7.01 -5.63
#